data_AF-A0A0G1TRM6-F1
#
_entry.id   AF-A0A0G1TRM6-F1
#
_cell.length_a   1.000
_cell.length_b   1.000
_cell.length_c   1.000
_cell.angle_alpha   90.00
_cell.angle_beta   90.00
_cell.angle_gamma   90.00
#
_symmetry.space_group_name_H-M   'P 1'
#
loop_
_entity.id
_entity.type
_entity.pdbx_description
1 polymer ?
#
loop_
_entity_poly.entity_id
_entity_poly.type
_entity_poly.pdbx_seq_one_letter_code
_entity_poly.pdbx_strand_id
1 'polypeptide(L)'
;MFTLAVFIGIYSYALAILGWLGRLGWGEIWGVTTVMLMVGLFHLRKFAVGQIGHIGLIGLIIAQAGVNLVGAMGPERGFDALWYHLPIPKIWLEAHKIFFIGGNLYYSAMPKLVDMLYVWGETPAKLMHLVFGLLSTAVTYKLARKWLEQKWALLAAVIFYSNLVVGWQSITAYIDLGRTFFEVLAFYLLVNKKIYKSAIVIGLAMATKIWAIGSLGILGVLVALGMGWRKSVKFVILALVVAAPWYVFAWASTGNPIYPIGSVPIDVVWGGINILRLADPINPIYVMVLPVIWMARKKIPVTIMAYCLLSFGMWYITPRTGGGRFLLPYLPVWSVAVAVVIKRLRDEEIKKFLVATVIALAVISIGYRAVANYGLMVRPRSSDLPVQLDLGRKT
;
A
#
# COMPACT_ATOMS: atom_id res chain seq x y z
N MET A 1 -15.95 -1.74 2.61
CA MET A 1 -14.60 -2.16 2.18
C MET A 1 -14.58 -2.62 0.74
N PHE A 2 -15.17 -3.77 0.35
CA PHE A 2 -15.21 -4.15 -1.07
C PHE A 2 -15.88 -3.09 -1.96
N THR A 3 -17.08 -2.64 -1.59
CA THR A 3 -17.78 -1.57 -2.33
C THR A 3 -16.93 -0.32 -2.45
N LEU A 4 -16.28 0.13 -1.36
CA LEU A 4 -15.38 1.27 -1.38
C LEU A 4 -14.18 1.07 -2.32
N ALA A 5 -13.55 -0.11 -2.32
CA ALA A 5 -12.45 -0.41 -3.23
C ALA A 5 -12.88 -0.37 -4.71
N VAL A 6 -14.04 -0.98 -5.02
CA VAL A 6 -14.62 -0.90 -6.37
C VAL A 6 -14.97 0.54 -6.73
N PHE A 7 -15.47 1.31 -5.78
CA PHE A 7 -15.83 2.71 -5.97
C PHE A 7 -14.62 3.58 -6.33
N ILE A 8 -13.52 3.41 -5.59
CA ILE A 8 -12.23 4.04 -5.89
C ILE A 8 -11.76 3.62 -7.29
N GLY A 9 -11.82 2.31 -7.60
CA GLY A 9 -11.42 1.79 -8.91
C GLY A 9 -12.24 2.38 -10.07
N ILE A 10 -13.57 2.40 -9.94
CA ILE A 10 -14.47 2.98 -10.96
C ILE A 10 -14.19 4.46 -11.14
N TYR A 11 -14.01 5.21 -10.05
CA TYR A 11 -13.70 6.64 -10.13
C TYR A 11 -12.38 6.88 -10.88
N SER A 12 -11.31 6.19 -10.47
CA SER A 12 -10.01 6.28 -11.15
C SER A 12 -10.07 5.89 -12.62
N TYR A 13 -10.79 4.81 -12.98
CA TYR A 13 -10.96 4.42 -14.37
C TYR A 13 -11.81 5.39 -15.17
N ALA A 14 -12.84 6.00 -14.58
CA ALA A 14 -13.63 7.03 -15.25
C ALA A 14 -12.75 8.23 -15.60
N LEU A 15 -11.88 8.68 -14.68
CA LEU A 15 -10.89 9.72 -14.96
C LEU A 15 -9.90 9.28 -16.05
N ALA A 16 -9.42 8.03 -16.00
CA ALA A 16 -8.52 7.50 -17.02
C ALA A 16 -9.17 7.47 -18.42
N ILE A 17 -10.44 7.04 -18.50
CA ILE A 17 -11.22 7.01 -19.76
C ILE A 17 -11.40 8.43 -20.31
N LEU A 18 -11.75 9.40 -19.46
CA LEU A 18 -11.80 10.80 -19.88
C LEU A 18 -10.45 11.26 -20.45
N GLY A 19 -9.36 10.90 -19.78
CA GLY A 19 -8.00 11.17 -20.25
C GLY A 19 -7.67 10.55 -21.59
N TRP A 20 -7.96 9.26 -21.79
CA TRP A 20 -7.71 8.60 -23.08
C TRP A 20 -8.58 9.18 -24.21
N LEU A 21 -9.77 9.69 -23.90
CA LEU A 21 -10.66 10.37 -24.84
C LEU A 21 -10.28 11.85 -25.09
N GLY A 22 -9.25 12.40 -24.43
CA GLY A 22 -8.86 13.80 -24.58
C GLY A 22 -9.83 14.78 -23.91
N ARG A 23 -10.51 14.35 -22.85
CA ARG A 23 -11.54 15.10 -22.11
C ARG A 23 -11.24 15.19 -20.62
N LEU A 24 -9.97 15.14 -20.21
CA LEU A 24 -9.57 15.30 -18.82
C LEU A 24 -9.56 16.79 -18.44
N GLY A 25 -10.73 17.41 -18.38
CA GLY A 25 -10.93 18.79 -17.93
C GLY A 25 -11.54 18.86 -16.54
N TRP A 26 -11.44 20.04 -15.90
CA TRP A 26 -12.05 20.27 -14.59
C TRP A 26 -13.57 20.07 -14.59
N GLY A 27 -14.25 20.46 -15.67
CA GLY A 27 -15.70 20.25 -15.82
C GLY A 27 -16.08 18.78 -15.77
N GLU A 28 -15.40 17.94 -16.55
CA GLU A 28 -15.62 16.49 -16.55
C GLU A 28 -15.23 15.83 -15.23
N ILE A 29 -14.11 16.24 -14.62
CA ILE A 29 -13.66 15.73 -13.31
C ILE A 29 -14.72 16.03 -12.24
N TRP A 30 -15.22 17.27 -12.16
CA TRP A 30 -16.29 17.63 -11.24
C TRP A 30 -17.60 16.90 -11.54
N GLY A 31 -17.93 16.69 -12.81
CA GLY A 31 -19.10 15.90 -13.23
C GLY A 31 -19.03 14.46 -12.72
N VAL A 32 -17.93 13.74 -13.00
CA VAL A 32 -17.70 12.38 -12.51
C VAL A 32 -17.70 12.36 -10.98
N THR A 33 -17.04 13.32 -10.33
CA THR A 33 -16.96 13.40 -8.86
C THR A 33 -18.33 13.60 -8.24
N THR A 34 -19.18 14.46 -8.81
CA THR A 34 -20.54 14.71 -8.32
C THR A 34 -21.41 13.46 -8.45
N VAL A 35 -21.39 12.79 -9.61
CA VAL A 35 -22.10 11.52 -9.82
C VAL A 35 -21.65 10.49 -8.79
N MET A 36 -20.34 10.39 -8.57
CA MET A 36 -19.80 9.47 -7.60
C MET A 36 -20.25 9.84 -6.17
N LEU A 37 -20.14 11.09 -5.73
CA LEU A 37 -20.61 11.49 -4.40
C LEU A 37 -22.10 11.19 -4.20
N MET A 38 -22.96 11.43 -5.20
CA MET A 38 -24.38 11.07 -5.13
C MET A 38 -24.61 9.56 -4.96
N VAL A 39 -23.92 8.72 -5.74
CA VAL A 39 -23.98 7.26 -5.59
C VAL A 39 -23.46 6.83 -4.21
N GLY A 40 -22.38 7.44 -3.74
CA GLY A 40 -21.77 7.18 -2.44
C GLY A 40 -22.72 7.51 -1.27
N LEU A 41 -23.35 8.68 -1.31
CA LEU A 41 -24.36 9.11 -0.32
C LEU A 41 -25.53 8.12 -0.23
N PHE A 42 -25.97 7.57 -1.36
CA PHE A 42 -27.03 6.55 -1.38
C PHE A 42 -26.63 5.25 -0.65
N HIS A 43 -25.34 4.92 -0.66
CA HIS A 43 -24.79 3.72 -0.02
C HIS A 43 -24.32 3.93 1.43
N LEU A 44 -24.24 5.18 1.92
CA LEU A 44 -23.77 5.51 3.26
C LEU A 44 -24.73 5.11 4.40
N ARG A 45 -25.92 4.58 4.08
CA ARG A 45 -26.98 4.23 5.06
C ARG A 45 -26.67 3.09 6.05
N LYS A 46 -25.46 2.48 6.07
CA LYS A 46 -25.16 1.30 6.91
C LYS A 46 -23.73 1.23 7.48
N PHE A 47 -23.18 2.33 7.99
CA PHE A 47 -21.98 2.25 8.83
C PHE A 47 -22.36 2.13 10.31
N ALA A 48 -22.53 0.89 10.78
CA ALA A 48 -22.58 0.62 12.21
C ALA A 48 -21.17 0.76 12.79
N VAL A 49 -20.97 1.74 13.68
CA VAL A 49 -19.79 1.82 14.54
C VAL A 49 -19.93 0.69 15.56
N GLY A 50 -19.21 -0.41 15.34
CA GLY A 50 -19.19 -1.53 16.28
C GLY A 50 -18.58 -1.12 17.63
N GLN A 51 -18.85 -1.89 18.68
CA GLN A 51 -18.32 -1.63 20.03
C GLN A 51 -16.79 -1.50 20.01
N ILE A 52 -16.34 -0.30 20.37
CA ILE A 52 -14.94 0.10 20.49
C ILE A 52 -14.39 -0.57 21.75
N GLY A 53 -13.46 -1.51 21.59
CA GLY A 53 -12.80 -2.21 22.70
C GLY A 53 -11.40 -1.65 22.97
N HIS A 54 -10.85 -1.90 24.17
CA HIS A 54 -9.50 -1.52 24.63
C HIS A 54 -9.02 -0.12 24.19
N ILE A 55 -9.43 0.90 24.95
CA ILE A 55 -9.15 2.33 24.76
C ILE A 55 -7.65 2.59 24.48
N GLY A 56 -6.73 1.92 25.16
CA GLY A 56 -5.29 2.13 24.98
C GLY A 56 -4.76 1.81 23.57
N LEU A 57 -5.13 0.66 22.98
CA LEU A 57 -4.64 0.28 21.65
C LEU A 57 -5.24 1.16 20.55
N ILE A 58 -6.50 1.58 20.73
CA ILE A 58 -7.16 2.52 19.83
C ILE A 58 -6.54 3.91 19.96
N GLY A 59 -6.21 4.33 21.18
CA GLY A 59 -5.46 5.55 21.45
C GLY A 59 -4.13 5.59 20.69
N LEU A 60 -3.38 4.49 20.64
CA LEU A 60 -2.14 4.41 19.84
C LEU A 60 -2.39 4.58 18.33
N ILE A 61 -3.44 3.97 17.78
CA ILE A 61 -3.80 4.12 16.36
C ILE A 61 -4.20 5.57 16.06
N ILE A 62 -5.02 6.19 16.93
CA ILE A 62 -5.47 7.57 16.78
C ILE A 62 -4.27 8.53 16.91
N ALA A 63 -3.38 8.33 17.88
CA ALA A 63 -2.19 9.15 18.05
C ALA A 63 -1.27 9.06 16.83
N GLN A 64 -1.02 7.85 16.30
CA GLN A 64 -0.27 7.66 15.07
C GLN A 64 -0.95 8.35 13.88
N ALA A 65 -2.28 8.24 13.75
CA ALA A 65 -3.04 8.87 12.69
C ALA A 65 -2.98 10.40 12.77
N GLY A 66 -3.05 10.96 13.98
CA GLY A 66 -2.92 12.39 14.23
C GLY A 66 -1.54 12.92 13.84
N VAL A 67 -0.48 12.24 14.25
CA VAL A 67 0.89 12.61 13.83
C VAL A 67 1.05 12.50 12.32
N ASN A 68 0.53 11.43 11.70
CA ASN A 68 0.58 11.30 10.25
C ASN A 68 -0.25 12.38 9.54
N LEU A 69 -1.41 12.80 10.08
CA LEU A 69 -2.20 13.89 9.52
C LEU A 69 -1.41 15.20 9.46
N VAL A 70 -0.72 15.54 10.55
CA VAL A 70 0.16 16.72 10.61
C VAL A 70 1.23 16.65 9.50
N GLY A 71 1.86 15.49 9.29
CA GLY A 71 2.83 15.29 8.22
C GLY A 71 2.23 15.32 6.82
N ALA A 72 1.01 14.79 6.63
CA ALA A 72 0.30 14.81 5.35
C ALA A 72 -0.06 16.23 4.91
N MET A 73 -0.39 17.11 5.87
CA MET A 73 -0.65 18.53 5.63
C MET A 73 0.61 19.36 5.35
N GLY A 74 1.80 18.85 5.69
CA GLY A 74 3.08 19.49 5.35
C GLY A 74 3.43 19.37 3.85
N PRO A 75 4.55 19.97 3.40
CA PRO A 75 4.98 19.88 2.02
C PRO A 75 5.45 18.46 1.65
N GLU A 76 5.22 18.05 0.40
CA GLU A 76 5.76 16.82 -0.18
C GLU A 76 7.28 16.90 -0.37
N ARG A 77 7.97 15.79 -0.11
CA ARG A 77 9.43 15.64 -0.26
C ARG A 77 9.87 14.29 -0.80
N GLY A 78 8.95 13.37 -1.05
CA GLY A 78 9.24 12.07 -1.61
C GLY A 78 9.81 12.21 -3.02
N PHE A 79 10.94 11.55 -3.28
CA PHE A 79 11.61 11.59 -4.58
C PHE A 79 10.66 11.14 -5.70
N ASP A 80 10.06 9.95 -5.58
CA ASP A 80 9.13 9.43 -6.60
C ASP A 80 7.85 10.30 -6.70
N ALA A 81 7.46 10.93 -5.59
CA ALA A 81 6.28 11.79 -5.51
C ALA A 81 6.45 13.00 -6.42
N LEU A 82 7.56 13.70 -6.23
CA LEU A 82 7.93 14.91 -6.95
C LEU A 82 8.51 14.63 -8.34
N TRP A 83 8.99 13.41 -8.60
CA TRP A 83 9.49 13.03 -9.91
C TRP A 83 8.36 12.70 -10.88
N TYR A 84 7.46 11.76 -10.53
CA TYR A 84 6.52 11.22 -11.52
C TYR A 84 5.11 10.93 -11.01
N HIS A 85 4.88 10.82 -9.70
CA HIS A 85 3.51 10.57 -9.21
C HIS A 85 2.63 11.82 -9.29
N LEU A 86 3.13 12.98 -8.84
CA LEU A 86 2.40 14.25 -8.94
C LEU A 86 2.54 14.93 -10.32
N PRO A 87 3.74 14.97 -10.95
CA PRO A 87 3.89 15.69 -12.22
C PRO A 87 3.12 15.07 -13.38
N ILE A 88 3.03 13.73 -13.48
CA ILE A 88 2.39 13.09 -14.64
C ILE A 88 0.88 13.38 -14.70
N PRO A 89 0.09 13.19 -13.62
CA PRO A 89 -1.32 13.59 -13.62
C PRO A 89 -1.53 15.08 -13.87
N LYS A 90 -0.61 15.94 -13.41
CA LYS A 90 -0.65 17.38 -13.68
C LYS A 90 -0.47 17.68 -15.17
N ILE A 91 0.54 17.08 -15.82
CA ILE A 91 0.77 17.22 -17.26
C ILE A 91 -0.42 16.71 -18.08
N TRP A 92 -0.99 15.56 -17.70
CA TRP A 92 -2.18 15.03 -18.39
C TRP A 92 -3.41 15.91 -18.23
N LEU A 93 -3.59 16.53 -17.06
CA LEU A 93 -4.67 17.47 -16.80
C LEU A 93 -4.50 18.76 -17.63
N GLU A 94 -3.28 19.31 -17.69
CA GLU A 94 -2.97 20.49 -18.51
C GLU A 94 -3.13 20.22 -20.01
N ALA A 95 -2.81 19.01 -20.46
CA ALA A 95 -3.00 18.58 -21.84
C ALA A 95 -4.43 18.09 -22.15
N HIS A 96 -5.31 18.03 -21.15
CA HIS A 96 -6.63 17.41 -21.19
C HIS A 96 -6.64 15.95 -21.68
N LYS A 97 -5.49 15.27 -21.68
CA LYS A 97 -5.31 13.96 -22.31
C LYS A 97 -4.26 13.11 -21.59
N ILE A 98 -4.53 11.82 -21.49
CA ILE A 98 -3.54 10.81 -21.08
C ILE A 98 -2.81 10.32 -22.33
N PHE A 99 -1.49 10.48 -22.32
CA PHE A 99 -0.59 10.02 -23.37
C PHE A 99 0.75 9.62 -22.77
N PHE A 100 1.53 8.83 -23.50
CA PHE A 100 2.88 8.48 -23.10
C PHE A 100 3.81 9.68 -23.27
N ILE A 101 4.43 10.10 -22.17
CA ILE A 101 5.31 11.29 -22.15
C ILE A 101 6.73 10.94 -22.61
N GLY A 102 7.21 9.73 -22.29
CA GLY A 102 8.57 9.31 -22.61
C GLY A 102 9.68 10.01 -21.81
N GLY A 103 10.92 9.87 -22.26
CA GLY A 103 12.11 10.47 -21.63
C GLY A 103 12.23 10.14 -20.13
N ASN A 104 12.56 11.15 -19.32
CA ASN A 104 12.67 11.01 -17.86
C ASN A 104 11.33 10.74 -17.15
N LEU A 105 10.20 10.84 -17.85
CA LEU A 105 8.86 10.51 -17.34
C LEU A 105 8.32 9.23 -17.97
N TYR A 106 9.20 8.28 -18.28
CA TYR A 106 8.83 6.98 -18.83
C TYR A 106 7.84 6.20 -17.95
N TYR A 107 7.80 6.46 -16.64
CA TYR A 107 6.77 5.98 -15.72
C TYR A 107 5.33 6.33 -16.14
N SER A 108 5.13 7.23 -17.10
CA SER A 108 3.82 7.57 -17.69
C SER A 108 3.14 6.39 -18.38
N ALA A 109 3.88 5.38 -18.86
CA ALA A 109 3.31 4.17 -19.44
C ALA A 109 2.92 3.09 -18.42
N MET A 110 3.27 3.27 -17.14
CA MET A 110 2.96 2.25 -16.11
C MET A 110 1.49 2.29 -15.69
N PRO A 111 1.01 1.26 -14.95
CA PRO A 111 -0.29 1.35 -14.29
C PRO A 111 -0.35 2.54 -13.33
N LYS A 112 -1.43 3.32 -13.41
CA LYS A 112 -1.58 4.64 -12.78
C LYS A 112 -2.95 4.82 -12.12
N LEU A 113 -3.63 3.74 -11.74
CA LEU A 113 -4.99 3.80 -11.16
C LEU A 113 -5.09 4.74 -9.96
N VAL A 114 -4.18 4.63 -8.98
CA VAL A 114 -4.21 5.51 -7.79
C VAL A 114 -3.71 6.91 -8.14
N ASP A 115 -2.71 7.05 -9.02
CA ASP A 115 -2.24 8.36 -9.49
C ASP A 115 -3.34 9.19 -10.17
N MET A 116 -4.37 8.57 -10.75
CA MET A 116 -5.53 9.31 -11.28
C MET A 116 -6.23 10.16 -10.22
N LEU A 117 -6.10 9.81 -8.93
CA LEU A 117 -6.63 10.61 -7.83
C LEU A 117 -5.78 11.88 -7.55
N TYR A 118 -4.57 11.98 -8.11
CA TYR A 118 -3.65 13.09 -7.82
C TYR A 118 -3.87 14.29 -8.72
N VAL A 119 -4.84 14.21 -9.64
CA VAL A 119 -5.38 15.39 -10.36
C VAL A 119 -5.87 16.47 -9.38
N TRP A 120 -6.22 16.09 -8.16
CA TRP A 120 -6.62 17.00 -7.08
C TRP A 120 -5.45 17.73 -6.40
N GLY A 121 -4.21 17.41 -6.77
CA GLY A 121 -3.01 18.05 -6.28
C GLY A 121 -2.34 17.34 -5.11
N GLU A 122 -1.28 17.98 -4.60
CA GLU A 122 -0.34 17.42 -3.63
C GLU A 122 -0.99 17.04 -2.30
N THR A 123 -1.65 17.99 -1.62
CA THR A 123 -2.23 17.74 -0.29
C THR A 123 -3.33 16.67 -0.34
N PRO A 124 -4.30 16.70 -1.28
CA PRO A 124 -5.28 15.61 -1.39
C PRO A 124 -4.64 14.25 -1.64
N ALA A 125 -3.61 14.17 -2.49
CA ALA A 125 -2.88 12.91 -2.73
C ALA A 125 -2.28 12.34 -1.44
N LYS A 126 -1.64 13.17 -0.61
CA LYS A 126 -1.08 12.76 0.69
C LYS A 126 -2.16 12.32 1.67
N LEU A 127 -3.27 13.07 1.75
CA LEU A 127 -4.40 12.70 2.61
C LEU A 127 -5.06 11.38 2.17
N MET A 128 -5.09 11.09 0.87
CA MET A 128 -5.54 9.79 0.38
C MET A 128 -4.65 8.64 0.86
N HIS A 129 -3.33 8.83 0.95
CA HIS A 129 -2.44 7.82 1.52
C HIS A 129 -2.64 7.60 3.00
N LEU A 130 -2.86 8.67 3.77
CA LEU A 130 -3.29 8.55 5.16
C LEU A 130 -4.55 7.69 5.28
N VAL A 131 -5.55 7.96 4.43
CA VAL A 131 -6.80 7.19 4.38
C VAL A 131 -6.54 5.73 3.98
N PHE A 132 -5.71 5.46 2.96
CA PHE A 132 -5.35 4.09 2.58
C PHE A 132 -4.61 3.34 3.69
N GLY A 133 -3.78 4.02 4.48
CA GLY A 133 -3.13 3.46 5.67
C GLY A 133 -4.17 3.06 6.74
N LEU A 134 -5.14 3.92 7.02
CA LEU A 134 -6.23 3.63 7.95
C LEU A 134 -7.16 2.52 7.44
N LEU A 135 -7.50 2.52 6.15
CA LEU A 135 -8.30 1.47 5.52
C LEU A 135 -7.57 0.12 5.57
N SER A 136 -6.26 0.10 5.25
CA SER A 136 -5.42 -1.10 5.38
C SER A 136 -5.42 -1.60 6.83
N THR A 137 -5.26 -0.71 7.81
CA THR A 137 -5.33 -1.02 9.24
C THR A 137 -6.67 -1.63 9.64
N ALA A 138 -7.77 -1.07 9.16
CA ALA A 138 -9.11 -1.59 9.41
C ALA A 138 -9.34 -2.98 8.79
N VAL A 139 -8.77 -3.24 7.60
CA VAL A 139 -8.81 -4.57 6.98
C VAL A 139 -7.92 -5.56 7.73
N THR A 140 -6.72 -5.15 8.19
CA THR A 140 -5.84 -5.95 9.06
C THR A 140 -6.58 -6.39 10.32
N TYR A 141 -7.28 -5.46 10.99
CA TYR A 141 -8.13 -5.79 12.13
C TYR A 141 -9.20 -6.83 11.77
N LYS A 142 -9.95 -6.60 10.68
CA LYS A 142 -11.01 -7.52 10.23
C LYS A 142 -10.48 -8.90 9.87
N LEU A 143 -9.30 -8.98 9.27
CA LEU A 143 -8.60 -10.21 8.96
C LEU A 143 -8.21 -10.93 10.25
N ALA A 144 -7.60 -10.23 11.21
CA ALA A 144 -7.23 -10.80 12.50
C ALA A 144 -8.43 -11.35 13.29
N ARG A 145 -9.59 -10.67 13.25
CA ARG A 145 -10.83 -11.11 13.91
C ARG A 145 -11.35 -12.47 13.46
N LYS A 146 -10.86 -13.03 12.35
CA LYS A 146 -11.17 -14.39 11.92
C LYS A 146 -10.62 -15.47 12.86
N TRP A 147 -9.53 -15.18 13.57
CA TRP A 147 -8.84 -16.15 14.41
C TRP A 147 -8.53 -15.66 15.83
N LEU A 148 -8.75 -14.37 16.09
CA LEU A 148 -8.37 -13.70 17.32
C LEU A 148 -9.53 -12.93 17.92
N GLU A 149 -9.63 -12.91 19.26
CA GLU A 149 -10.49 -12.00 20.02
C GLU A 149 -10.10 -10.52 19.77
N GLN A 150 -10.99 -9.60 20.11
CA GLN A 150 -10.88 -8.18 19.75
C GLN A 150 -9.55 -7.54 20.18
N LYS A 151 -9.07 -7.84 21.39
CA LYS A 151 -7.78 -7.36 21.92
C LYS A 151 -6.60 -7.63 20.99
N TRP A 152 -6.43 -8.87 20.55
CA TRP A 152 -5.29 -9.28 19.73
C TRP A 152 -5.46 -8.89 18.27
N ALA A 153 -6.70 -8.75 17.80
CA ALA A 153 -6.96 -8.15 16.50
C ALA A 153 -6.58 -6.66 16.47
N LEU A 154 -6.84 -5.92 17.55
CA LEU A 154 -6.34 -4.55 17.72
C LEU A 154 -4.81 -4.51 17.81
N LEU A 155 -4.19 -5.46 18.52
CA LEU A 155 -2.73 -5.57 18.56
C LEU A 155 -2.14 -5.76 17.15
N ALA A 156 -2.73 -6.61 16.30
CA ALA A 156 -2.33 -6.77 14.90
C ALA A 156 -2.44 -5.45 14.11
N ALA A 157 -3.50 -4.68 14.34
CA ALA A 157 -3.68 -3.38 13.71
C ALA A 157 -2.63 -2.35 14.16
N VAL A 158 -2.29 -2.33 15.46
CA VAL A 158 -1.21 -1.50 16.00
C VAL A 158 0.15 -1.89 15.39
N ILE A 159 0.49 -3.18 15.35
CA ILE A 159 1.75 -3.68 14.76
C ILE A 159 1.93 -3.19 13.31
N PHE A 160 0.85 -3.21 12.52
CA PHE A 160 0.86 -2.73 11.15
C PHE A 160 1.01 -1.20 11.07
N TYR A 161 0.09 -0.46 11.70
CA TYR A 161 -0.02 0.98 11.50
C TYR A 161 1.11 1.76 12.17
N SER A 162 1.69 1.22 13.23
CA SER A 162 2.84 1.82 13.92
C SER A 162 4.17 1.46 13.26
N ASN A 163 4.19 0.77 12.12
CA ASN A 163 5.43 0.57 11.37
C ASN A 163 5.90 1.90 10.76
N LEU A 164 7.18 2.24 10.95
CA LEU A 164 7.79 3.46 10.45
C LEU A 164 7.58 3.66 8.94
N VAL A 165 7.67 2.59 8.15
CA VAL A 165 7.43 2.66 6.70
C VAL A 165 5.97 2.99 6.37
N VAL A 166 5.01 2.51 7.19
CA VAL A 166 3.58 2.82 7.02
C VAL A 166 3.31 4.26 7.42
N GLY A 167 3.90 4.74 8.51
CA GLY A 167 3.82 6.14 8.92
C GLY A 167 4.39 7.10 7.88
N TRP A 168 5.57 6.80 7.34
CA TRP A 168 6.18 7.59 6.26
C TRP A 168 5.34 7.59 4.98
N GLN A 169 4.84 6.43 4.56
CA GLN A 169 3.99 6.36 3.35
C GLN A 169 2.64 7.03 3.56
N SER A 170 2.13 7.12 4.81
CA SER A 170 0.89 7.84 5.12
C SER A 170 1.00 9.35 4.94
N ILE A 171 2.22 9.88 4.82
CA ILE A 171 2.51 11.31 4.66
C ILE A 171 3.18 11.64 3.33
N THR A 172 3.19 10.72 2.37
CA THR A 172 3.92 10.88 1.10
C THR A 172 3.00 10.47 -0.06
N ALA A 173 2.93 11.28 -1.12
CA ALA A 173 2.15 11.03 -2.34
C ALA A 173 2.81 9.98 -3.26
N TYR A 174 3.09 8.79 -2.71
CA TYR A 174 3.53 7.61 -3.46
C TYR A 174 2.32 6.85 -3.97
N ILE A 175 2.31 5.51 -4.02
CA ILE A 175 1.10 4.71 -4.34
C ILE A 175 0.99 3.46 -3.47
N ASP A 176 2.01 3.18 -2.66
CA ASP A 176 2.21 1.87 -2.04
C ASP A 176 1.14 1.54 -0.99
N LEU A 177 0.58 2.54 -0.28
CA LEU A 177 -0.54 2.29 0.63
C LEU A 177 -1.86 2.02 -0.10
N GLY A 178 -2.10 2.64 -1.27
CA GLY A 178 -3.22 2.31 -2.13
C GLY A 178 -3.14 0.84 -2.60
N ARG A 179 -1.97 0.43 -3.09
CA ARG A 179 -1.68 -0.98 -3.40
C ARG A 179 -1.90 -1.90 -2.20
N THR A 180 -1.39 -1.52 -1.03
CA THR A 180 -1.50 -2.31 0.21
C THR A 180 -2.94 -2.55 0.62
N PHE A 181 -3.77 -1.50 0.56
CA PHE A 181 -5.19 -1.60 0.87
C PHE A 181 -5.88 -2.63 -0.04
N PHE A 182 -5.64 -2.56 -1.35
CA PHE A 182 -6.20 -3.52 -2.29
C PHE A 182 -5.68 -4.95 -2.00
N GLU A 183 -4.38 -5.14 -1.79
CA GLU A 183 -3.81 -6.47 -1.57
C GLU A 183 -4.31 -7.14 -0.27
N VAL A 184 -4.32 -6.43 0.87
CA VAL A 184 -4.84 -7.01 2.11
C VAL A 184 -6.35 -7.27 2.01
N LEU A 185 -7.10 -6.41 1.33
CA LEU A 185 -8.54 -6.62 1.09
C LEU A 185 -8.79 -7.82 0.18
N ALA A 186 -8.00 -8.00 -0.87
CA ALA A 186 -8.07 -9.17 -1.74
C ALA A 186 -7.79 -10.46 -0.96
N PHE A 187 -6.75 -10.49 -0.12
CA PHE A 187 -6.48 -11.64 0.75
C PHE A 187 -7.62 -11.89 1.75
N TYR A 188 -8.13 -10.84 2.41
CA TYR A 188 -9.28 -10.96 3.32
C TYR A 188 -10.52 -11.54 2.61
N LEU A 189 -10.83 -11.08 1.40
CA LEU A 189 -11.95 -11.60 0.61
C LEU A 189 -11.73 -13.06 0.20
N LEU A 190 -10.49 -13.45 -0.13
CA LEU A 190 -10.13 -14.82 -0.45
C LEU A 190 -10.33 -15.76 0.75
N VAL A 191 -9.87 -15.35 1.94
CA VAL A 191 -10.11 -16.09 3.21
C VAL A 191 -11.62 -16.27 3.46
N ASN A 192 -12.44 -15.30 3.05
CA ASN A 192 -13.90 -15.37 3.10
C ASN A 192 -14.54 -16.18 1.95
N LYS A 193 -13.74 -16.88 1.15
CA LYS A 193 -14.16 -17.64 -0.03
C LYS A 193 -14.88 -16.79 -1.08
N LYS A 194 -14.66 -15.47 -1.11
CA LYS A 194 -15.25 -14.53 -2.10
C LYS A 194 -14.27 -14.32 -3.25
N ILE A 195 -14.02 -15.38 -4.01
CA ILE A 195 -12.97 -15.47 -5.04
C ILE A 195 -13.07 -14.34 -6.08
N TYR A 196 -14.24 -14.12 -6.68
CA TYR A 196 -14.41 -13.08 -7.71
C TYR A 196 -14.19 -11.67 -7.18
N LYS A 197 -14.64 -11.39 -5.94
CA LYS A 197 -14.40 -10.10 -5.29
C LYS A 197 -12.91 -9.89 -5.00
N SER A 198 -12.22 -10.96 -4.58
CA SER A 198 -10.76 -10.94 -4.40
C SER A 198 -10.04 -10.69 -5.73
N ALA A 199 -10.45 -11.35 -6.82
CA ALA A 199 -9.89 -11.17 -8.16
C ALA A 199 -10.01 -9.73 -8.66
N ILE A 200 -11.19 -9.13 -8.50
CA ILE A 200 -11.41 -7.73 -8.88
C ILE A 200 -10.47 -6.81 -8.11
N VAL A 201 -10.39 -6.98 -6.78
CA VAL A 201 -9.58 -6.11 -5.94
C VAL A 201 -8.08 -6.28 -6.21
N ILE A 202 -7.56 -7.50 -6.44
CA ILE A 202 -6.15 -7.67 -6.81
C ILE A 202 -5.87 -7.10 -8.22
N GLY A 203 -6.84 -7.15 -9.13
CA GLY A 203 -6.75 -6.44 -10.42
C GLY A 203 -6.59 -4.93 -10.25
N LEU A 204 -7.28 -4.31 -9.29
CA LEU A 204 -7.09 -2.89 -8.96
C LEU A 204 -5.69 -2.61 -8.38
N ALA A 205 -5.12 -3.54 -7.60
CA ALA A 205 -3.74 -3.43 -7.13
C ALA A 205 -2.73 -3.45 -8.30
N MET A 206 -2.95 -4.34 -9.28
CA MET A 206 -2.15 -4.41 -10.52
C MET A 206 -2.27 -3.15 -11.37
N ALA A 207 -3.48 -2.62 -11.49
CA ALA A 207 -3.74 -1.34 -12.14
C ALA A 207 -3.10 -0.15 -11.42
N THR A 208 -2.72 -0.32 -10.15
CA THR A 208 -2.00 0.68 -9.35
C THR A 208 -0.48 0.57 -9.50
N LYS A 209 0.05 -0.67 -9.48
CA LYS A 209 1.50 -0.92 -9.57
C LYS A 209 1.74 -2.29 -10.18
N ILE A 210 2.61 -2.34 -11.20
CA ILE A 210 2.98 -3.58 -11.90
C ILE A 210 3.47 -4.68 -10.95
N TRP A 211 4.17 -4.30 -9.87
CA TRP A 211 4.70 -5.23 -8.87
C TRP A 211 3.62 -6.01 -8.11
N ALA A 212 2.34 -5.61 -8.17
CA ALA A 212 1.24 -6.41 -7.62
C ALA A 212 0.98 -7.71 -8.41
N ILE A 213 1.64 -7.93 -9.56
CA ILE A 213 1.69 -9.25 -10.23
C ILE A 213 2.23 -10.33 -9.27
N GLY A 214 3.20 -9.98 -8.41
CA GLY A 214 3.68 -10.90 -7.38
C GLY A 214 2.55 -11.36 -6.45
N SER A 215 1.74 -10.41 -5.99
CA SER A 215 0.58 -10.68 -5.13
C SER A 215 -0.52 -11.45 -5.87
N LEU A 216 -0.72 -11.21 -7.16
CA LEU A 216 -1.58 -12.05 -8.01
C LEU A 216 -1.09 -13.50 -8.02
N GLY A 217 0.21 -13.73 -8.19
CA GLY A 217 0.82 -15.06 -8.16
C GLY A 217 0.60 -15.76 -6.82
N ILE A 218 0.86 -15.07 -5.70
CA ILE A 218 0.63 -15.58 -4.35
C ILE A 218 -0.84 -16.01 -4.17
N LEU A 219 -1.79 -15.12 -4.47
CA LEU A 219 -3.21 -15.43 -4.31
C LEU A 219 -3.70 -16.52 -5.27
N GLY A 220 -3.19 -16.53 -6.51
CA GLY A 220 -3.47 -17.57 -7.51
C GLY A 220 -3.03 -18.96 -7.05
N VAL A 221 -1.83 -19.08 -6.47
CA VAL A 221 -1.35 -20.33 -5.85
C VAL A 221 -2.25 -20.75 -4.69
N LEU A 222 -2.62 -19.82 -3.81
CA LEU A 222 -3.53 -20.12 -2.70
C LEU A 222 -4.91 -20.59 -3.17
N VAL A 223 -5.46 -20.00 -4.24
CA VAL A 223 -6.71 -20.46 -4.86
C VAL A 223 -6.53 -21.84 -5.47
N ALA A 224 -5.41 -22.10 -6.15
CA ALA A 224 -5.15 -23.40 -6.78
C ALA A 224 -5.08 -24.52 -5.73
N LEU A 225 -4.33 -24.30 -4.66
CA LEU A 225 -4.15 -25.26 -3.57
C LEU A 225 -5.43 -25.46 -2.74
N GLY A 226 -6.18 -24.39 -2.45
CA GLY A 226 -7.34 -24.45 -1.56
C GLY A 226 -8.68 -24.70 -2.26
N MET A 227 -8.79 -24.42 -3.56
CA MET A 227 -10.06 -24.39 -4.28
C MET A 227 -9.99 -25.00 -5.70
N GLY A 228 -8.81 -25.39 -6.17
CA GLY A 228 -8.58 -26.07 -7.45
C GLY A 228 -8.07 -25.14 -8.56
N TRP A 229 -7.19 -25.69 -9.42
CA TRP A 229 -6.50 -24.95 -10.50
C TRP A 229 -7.46 -24.24 -11.47
N ARG A 230 -8.60 -24.85 -11.83
CA ARG A 230 -9.60 -24.23 -12.72
C ARG A 230 -10.16 -22.93 -12.16
N LYS A 231 -10.37 -22.85 -10.83
CA LYS A 231 -10.81 -21.61 -10.16
C LYS A 231 -9.68 -20.59 -10.09
N SER A 232 -8.44 -21.04 -9.95
CA SER A 232 -7.27 -20.17 -10.00
C SER A 232 -7.12 -19.51 -11.37
N VAL A 233 -7.29 -20.27 -12.47
CA VAL A 233 -7.28 -19.70 -13.82
C VAL A 233 -8.36 -18.63 -13.99
N LYS A 234 -9.61 -18.90 -13.57
CA LYS A 234 -10.70 -17.90 -13.61
C LYS A 234 -10.39 -16.66 -12.75
N PHE A 235 -9.78 -16.86 -11.59
CA PHE A 235 -9.35 -15.78 -10.70
C PHE A 235 -8.29 -14.89 -11.37
N VAL A 236 -7.27 -15.51 -11.98
CA VAL A 236 -6.18 -14.82 -12.68
C VAL A 236 -6.71 -14.05 -13.89
N ILE A 237 -7.52 -14.69 -14.73
CA ILE A 237 -8.12 -14.03 -15.90
C ILE A 237 -8.93 -12.80 -15.47
N LEU A 238 -9.78 -12.93 -14.45
CA LEU A 238 -10.59 -11.80 -13.99
C LEU A 238 -9.73 -10.65 -13.44
N ALA A 239 -8.67 -10.94 -12.70
CA ALA A 239 -7.73 -9.92 -12.23
C ALA A 239 -7.02 -9.21 -13.39
N LEU A 240 -6.59 -9.96 -14.41
CA LEU A 240 -5.99 -9.42 -15.62
C LEU A 240 -6.95 -8.55 -16.41
N VAL A 241 -8.22 -8.95 -16.56
CA VAL A 241 -9.25 -8.14 -17.24
C VAL A 241 -9.46 -6.81 -16.53
N VAL A 242 -9.50 -6.80 -15.19
CA VAL A 242 -9.61 -5.55 -14.44
C VAL A 242 -8.39 -4.67 -14.66
N ALA A 243 -7.18 -5.23 -14.62
CA ALA A 243 -5.95 -4.48 -14.83
C ALA A 243 -5.72 -4.05 -16.30
N ALA A 244 -6.35 -4.74 -17.25
CA ALA A 244 -6.07 -4.67 -18.68
C ALA A 244 -5.99 -3.25 -19.28
N PRO A 245 -6.87 -2.28 -18.94
CA PRO A 245 -6.83 -0.97 -19.57
C PRO A 245 -5.45 -0.29 -19.48
N TRP A 246 -4.77 -0.38 -18.33
CA TRP A 246 -3.44 0.20 -18.16
C TRP A 246 -2.33 -0.58 -18.89
N TYR A 247 -2.49 -1.90 -19.00
CA TYR A 247 -1.51 -2.78 -19.65
C TYR A 247 -1.63 -2.67 -21.18
N VAL A 248 -2.84 -2.52 -21.69
CA VAL A 248 -3.12 -2.20 -23.09
C VAL A 248 -2.56 -0.81 -23.43
N PHE A 249 -2.75 0.18 -22.55
CA PHE A 249 -2.14 1.49 -22.73
C PHE A 249 -0.61 1.43 -22.75
N ALA A 250 0.01 0.66 -21.83
CA ALA A 250 1.45 0.44 -21.81
C ALA A 250 1.95 -0.19 -23.12
N TRP A 251 1.26 -1.23 -23.59
CA TRP A 251 1.57 -1.92 -24.85
C TRP A 251 1.43 -1.01 -26.06
N ALA A 252 0.32 -0.28 -26.19
CA ALA A 252 0.11 0.66 -27.28
C ALA A 252 1.14 1.80 -27.30
N SER A 253 1.64 2.18 -26.13
CA SER A 253 2.61 3.28 -25.98
C SER A 253 4.06 2.86 -26.20
N THR A 254 4.42 1.63 -25.81
CA THR A 254 5.84 1.21 -25.69
C THR A 254 6.16 -0.10 -26.39
N GLY A 255 5.17 -0.83 -26.90
CA GLY A 255 5.31 -2.20 -27.36
C GLY A 255 5.44 -3.24 -26.23
N ASN A 256 5.46 -2.82 -24.96
CA ASN A 256 5.58 -3.71 -23.79
C ASN A 256 4.36 -3.57 -22.84
N PRO A 257 3.54 -4.62 -22.65
CA PRO A 257 2.38 -4.56 -21.76
C PRO A 257 2.73 -4.52 -20.26
N ILE A 258 3.96 -4.87 -19.89
CA ILE A 258 4.46 -4.89 -18.51
C ILE A 258 5.58 -3.87 -18.30
N TYR A 259 5.56 -2.78 -19.08
CA TYR A 259 6.53 -1.70 -19.02
C TYR A 259 6.76 -1.21 -17.56
N PRO A 260 8.03 -1.04 -17.12
CA PRO A 260 9.27 -1.02 -17.88
C PRO A 260 10.02 -2.36 -17.81
N ILE A 261 9.39 -3.42 -17.29
CA ILE A 261 10.07 -4.69 -17.01
C ILE A 261 10.57 -5.27 -18.34
N GLY A 262 11.88 -5.48 -18.44
CA GLY A 262 12.53 -5.98 -19.65
C GLY A 262 12.82 -4.92 -20.73
N SER A 263 12.38 -3.67 -20.54
CA SER A 263 12.64 -2.55 -21.48
C SER A 263 13.67 -1.55 -20.96
N VAL A 264 13.89 -1.50 -19.64
CA VAL A 264 14.89 -0.65 -19.00
C VAL A 264 15.81 -1.56 -18.18
N PRO A 265 17.15 -1.39 -18.23
CA PRO A 265 18.05 -2.11 -17.34
C PRO A 265 17.60 -1.94 -15.90
N ILE A 266 17.28 -3.05 -15.24
CA ILE A 266 17.01 -3.03 -13.80
C ILE A 266 18.35 -3.28 -13.13
N ASP A 267 18.89 -2.27 -12.45
CA ASP A 267 20.02 -2.46 -11.55
C ASP A 267 19.57 -3.34 -10.38
N VAL A 268 19.66 -4.66 -10.55
CA VAL A 268 19.35 -5.60 -9.49
C VAL A 268 20.57 -5.69 -8.58
N VAL A 269 20.64 -4.79 -7.62
CA VAL A 269 21.63 -4.88 -6.54
C VAL A 269 21.22 -6.01 -5.59
N TRP A 270 21.71 -7.22 -5.87
CA TRP A 270 21.66 -8.35 -4.95
C TRP A 270 22.73 -8.17 -3.86
N GLY A 271 22.47 -7.29 -2.89
CA GLY A 271 23.33 -7.14 -1.71
C GLY A 271 23.02 -8.16 -0.62
N GLY A 272 23.95 -8.38 0.33
CA GLY A 272 23.66 -9.09 1.58
C GLY A 272 22.48 -8.47 2.34
N ILE A 273 21.76 -9.25 3.15
CA ILE A 273 20.66 -8.76 3.98
C ILE A 273 21.24 -7.89 5.11
N ASN A 274 21.32 -6.57 4.91
CA ASN A 274 21.70 -5.65 5.97
C ASN A 274 20.47 -4.92 6.51
N ILE A 275 19.75 -5.58 7.41
CA ILE A 275 18.52 -5.10 8.05
C ILE A 275 18.77 -3.77 8.80
N LEU A 276 20.01 -3.53 9.24
CA LEU A 276 20.42 -2.36 10.02
C LEU A 276 20.65 -1.10 9.16
N ARG A 277 20.78 -1.22 7.84
CA ARG A 277 20.99 -0.08 6.91
C ARG A 277 19.78 0.25 6.04
N LEU A 278 18.60 -0.29 6.36
CA LEU A 278 17.38 0.09 5.64
C LEU A 278 17.03 1.55 5.97
N ALA A 279 16.99 2.41 4.94
CA ALA A 279 16.60 3.82 5.07
C ALA A 279 15.24 3.99 5.77
N ASP A 280 14.34 3.01 5.59
CA ASP A 280 13.06 2.89 6.28
C ASP A 280 12.93 1.49 6.90
N PRO A 281 13.29 1.32 8.18
CA PRO A 281 13.27 0.01 8.82
C PRO A 281 11.82 -0.46 9.03
N ILE A 282 11.58 -1.73 8.70
CA ILE A 282 10.34 -2.41 9.08
C ILE A 282 10.30 -2.63 10.60
N ASN A 283 9.11 -2.73 11.17
CA ASN A 283 8.94 -2.94 12.61
C ASN A 283 9.77 -4.16 13.08
N PRO A 284 10.75 -3.99 14.00
CA PRO A 284 11.65 -5.07 14.43
C PRO A 284 10.91 -6.31 14.98
N ILE A 285 9.66 -6.14 15.42
CA ILE A 285 8.82 -7.24 15.90
C ILE A 285 8.68 -8.36 14.85
N TYR A 286 8.68 -8.05 13.54
CA TYR A 286 8.58 -9.07 12.50
C TYR A 286 9.77 -10.03 12.55
N VAL A 287 10.99 -9.51 12.79
CA VAL A 287 12.22 -10.29 12.88
C VAL A 287 12.29 -11.02 14.22
N MET A 288 11.98 -10.33 15.32
CA MET A 288 12.00 -10.92 16.68
C MET A 288 11.07 -12.12 16.81
N VAL A 289 9.96 -12.13 16.06
CA VAL A 289 8.95 -13.18 16.13
C VAL A 289 9.21 -14.31 15.12
N LEU A 290 10.18 -14.21 14.21
CA LEU A 290 10.52 -15.28 13.24
C LEU A 290 10.89 -16.62 13.91
N PRO A 291 11.78 -16.69 14.93
CA PRO A 291 12.08 -17.95 15.62
C PRO A 291 10.84 -18.53 16.30
N VAL A 292 9.98 -17.65 16.81
CA VAL A 292 8.75 -18.02 17.52
C VAL A 292 7.65 -18.46 16.55
N ILE A 293 7.57 -17.90 15.34
CA ILE A 293 6.69 -18.35 14.24
C ILE A 293 7.03 -19.79 13.88
N TRP A 294 8.32 -20.14 13.79
CA TRP A 294 8.74 -21.51 13.51
C TRP A 294 8.29 -22.47 14.62
N MET A 295 8.50 -22.10 15.89
CA MET A 295 8.07 -22.91 17.04
C MET A 295 6.54 -23.01 17.15
N ALA A 296 5.82 -21.95 16.82
CA ALA A 296 4.36 -21.87 16.88
C ALA A 296 3.67 -22.18 15.54
N ARG A 297 4.38 -22.72 14.53
CA ARG A 297 3.86 -22.88 13.16
C ARG A 297 2.58 -23.69 13.07
N LYS A 298 2.43 -24.73 13.90
CA LYS A 298 1.21 -25.56 13.99
C LYS A 298 -0.01 -24.77 14.48
N LYS A 299 0.21 -23.59 15.06
CA LYS A 299 -0.81 -22.73 15.63
C LYS A 299 -1.16 -21.54 14.71
N ILE A 300 -0.55 -21.38 13.55
CA ILE A 300 -0.92 -20.34 12.58
C ILE A 300 -1.84 -20.96 11.53
N PRO A 301 -2.94 -20.28 11.13
CA PRO A 301 -3.76 -20.75 10.00
C PRO A 301 -2.90 -21.00 8.77
N VAL A 302 -3.02 -22.19 8.15
CA VAL A 302 -2.19 -22.62 7.02
C VAL A 302 -2.17 -21.59 5.89
N THR A 303 -3.31 -20.95 5.62
CA THR A 303 -3.43 -19.89 4.60
C THR A 303 -2.60 -18.64 4.91
N ILE A 304 -2.49 -18.23 6.20
CA ILE A 304 -1.64 -17.12 6.62
C ILE A 304 -0.17 -17.53 6.48
N MET A 305 0.19 -18.72 6.95
CA MET A 305 1.56 -19.23 6.86
C MET A 305 2.02 -19.29 5.40
N ALA A 306 1.20 -19.89 4.52
CA ALA A 306 1.50 -19.98 3.10
C ALA A 306 1.64 -18.59 2.47
N TYR A 307 0.75 -17.64 2.80
CA TYR A 307 0.89 -16.26 2.32
C TYR A 307 2.20 -15.61 2.78
N CYS A 308 2.55 -15.72 4.08
CA CYS A 308 3.79 -15.15 4.60
C CYS A 308 5.02 -15.75 3.91
N LEU A 309 5.07 -17.07 3.74
CA LEU A 309 6.16 -17.77 3.06
C LEU A 309 6.30 -17.34 1.59
N LEU A 310 5.19 -17.34 0.84
CA LEU A 310 5.19 -16.93 -0.56
C LEU A 310 5.54 -15.44 -0.71
N SER A 311 5.02 -14.57 0.17
CA SER A 311 5.35 -13.14 0.18
C SER A 311 6.80 -12.85 0.53
N PHE A 312 7.41 -13.65 1.40
CA PHE A 312 8.85 -13.56 1.70
C PHE A 312 9.68 -13.91 0.47
N GLY A 313 9.34 -15.02 -0.20
CA GLY A 313 9.99 -15.41 -1.46
C GLY A 313 9.86 -14.34 -2.54
N MET A 314 8.65 -13.76 -2.70
CA MET A 314 8.42 -12.67 -3.64
C MET A 314 9.21 -11.41 -3.29
N TRP A 315 9.27 -11.03 -2.02
CA TRP A 315 10.06 -9.89 -1.57
C TRP A 315 11.57 -10.12 -1.79
N TYR A 316 12.06 -11.34 -1.53
CA TYR A 316 13.46 -11.69 -1.71
C TYR A 316 13.94 -11.48 -3.16
N ILE A 317 13.08 -11.75 -4.14
CA ILE A 317 13.39 -11.56 -5.56
C ILE A 317 13.06 -10.18 -6.12
N THR A 318 12.47 -9.29 -5.32
CA THR A 318 12.17 -7.91 -5.75
C THR A 318 13.44 -7.05 -5.62
N PRO A 319 13.77 -6.19 -6.61
CA PRO A 319 14.93 -5.31 -6.54
C PRO A 319 14.99 -4.48 -5.25
N ARG A 320 16.17 -4.34 -4.64
CA ARG A 320 16.33 -3.78 -3.28
C ARG A 320 16.50 -2.26 -3.23
N THR A 321 16.33 -1.56 -4.35
CA THR A 321 16.52 -0.10 -4.47
C THR A 321 15.53 0.74 -3.64
N GLY A 322 14.43 0.15 -3.17
CA GLY A 322 13.37 0.81 -2.40
C GLY A 322 13.29 0.40 -0.93
N GLY A 323 14.28 -0.33 -0.39
CA GLY A 323 14.32 -0.71 1.03
C GLY A 323 13.11 -1.50 1.52
N GLY A 324 12.66 -1.20 2.75
CA GLY A 324 11.51 -1.87 3.41
C GLY A 324 10.15 -1.61 2.74
N ARG A 325 10.04 -0.61 1.85
CA ARG A 325 8.81 -0.23 1.13
C ARG A 325 8.24 -1.37 0.28
N PHE A 326 9.10 -2.23 -0.29
CA PHE A 326 8.62 -3.34 -1.12
C PHE A 326 7.96 -4.47 -0.32
N LEU A 327 8.21 -4.56 0.99
CA LEU A 327 7.51 -5.51 1.86
C LEU A 327 6.15 -4.96 2.34
N LEU A 328 5.94 -3.64 2.24
CA LEU A 328 4.80 -2.93 2.82
C LEU A 328 3.43 -3.54 2.49
N PRO A 329 3.12 -3.94 1.24
CA PRO A 329 1.84 -4.55 0.90
C PRO A 329 1.56 -5.88 1.61
N TYR A 330 2.60 -6.58 2.04
CA TYR A 330 2.50 -7.88 2.71
C TYR A 330 2.41 -7.75 4.24
N LEU A 331 2.89 -6.64 4.81
CA LEU A 331 2.94 -6.39 6.26
C LEU A 331 1.61 -6.55 7.00
N PRO A 332 0.42 -6.23 6.44
CA PRO A 332 -0.85 -6.51 7.09
C PRO A 332 -1.01 -7.97 7.52
N VAL A 333 -0.72 -8.92 6.62
CA VAL A 333 -0.88 -10.37 6.90
C VAL A 333 0.20 -10.85 7.87
N TRP A 334 1.41 -10.32 7.75
CA TRP A 334 2.48 -10.54 8.72
C TRP A 334 2.12 -10.06 10.13
N SER A 335 1.46 -8.90 10.24
CA SER A 335 0.98 -8.36 11.53
C SER A 335 -0.05 -9.27 12.17
N VAL A 336 -0.94 -9.87 11.37
CA VAL A 336 -1.89 -10.89 11.86
C VAL A 336 -1.14 -12.14 12.31
N ALA A 337 -0.15 -12.62 11.54
CA ALA A 337 0.66 -13.77 11.91
C ALA A 337 1.36 -13.57 13.25
N VAL A 338 2.00 -12.40 13.45
CA VAL A 338 2.65 -12.02 14.71
C VAL A 338 1.66 -12.02 15.87
N ALA A 339 0.51 -11.37 15.72
CA ALA A 339 -0.51 -11.34 16.78
C ALA A 339 -1.06 -12.73 17.13
N VAL A 340 -1.20 -13.62 16.14
CA VAL A 340 -1.59 -15.02 16.35
C VAL A 340 -0.54 -15.76 17.16
N VAL A 341 0.74 -15.57 16.84
CA VAL A 341 1.84 -16.18 17.59
C VAL A 341 1.84 -15.71 19.03
N ILE A 342 1.83 -14.38 19.27
CA ILE A 342 1.87 -13.81 20.62
C ILE A 342 0.71 -14.34 21.47
N LYS A 343 -0.53 -14.32 20.96
CA LYS A 343 -1.70 -14.84 21.71
C LYS A 343 -1.51 -16.31 22.08
N ARG A 344 -0.95 -17.12 21.18
CA ARG A 344 -0.87 -18.57 21.35
C ARG A 344 0.41 -19.04 22.06
N LEU A 345 1.24 -18.13 22.56
CA LEU A 345 2.34 -18.46 23.46
C LEU A 345 1.81 -19.03 24.79
N ARG A 346 2.49 -20.08 25.28
CA ARG A 346 2.20 -20.70 26.59
C ARG A 346 2.85 -19.93 27.73
N ASP A 347 4.05 -19.40 27.50
CA ASP A 347 4.79 -18.58 28.45
C ASP A 347 4.15 -17.19 28.54
N GLU A 348 3.60 -16.86 29.71
CA GLU A 348 2.93 -15.58 29.95
C GLU A 348 3.92 -14.41 30.09
N GLU A 349 5.15 -14.65 30.55
CA GLU A 349 6.17 -13.59 30.69
C GLU A 349 6.70 -13.17 29.32
N ILE A 350 7.02 -14.14 28.45
CA ILE A 350 7.40 -13.85 27.06
C ILE A 350 6.25 -13.14 26.33
N LYS A 351 5.00 -13.55 26.58
CA LYS A 351 3.82 -12.90 25.98
C LYS A 351 3.67 -11.45 26.44
N LYS A 352 3.76 -11.17 27.74
CA LYS A 352 3.72 -9.81 28.30
C LYS A 352 4.84 -8.96 27.71
N PHE A 353 6.06 -9.50 27.67
CA PHE A 353 7.22 -8.83 27.08
C PHE A 353 6.98 -8.45 25.62
N LEU A 354 6.50 -9.38 24.77
CA LEU A 354 6.23 -9.08 23.36
C LEU A 354 5.12 -8.04 23.18
N VAL A 355 4.07 -8.08 23.99
CA VAL A 355 3.01 -7.06 23.96
C VAL A 355 3.55 -5.70 24.39
N ALA A 356 4.36 -5.64 25.45
CA ALA A 356 5.01 -4.41 25.91
C ALA A 356 5.95 -3.84 24.82
N THR A 357 6.71 -4.69 24.15
CA THR A 357 7.56 -4.32 23.02
C THR A 357 6.75 -3.73 21.86
N VAL A 358 5.61 -4.31 21.50
CA VAL A 358 4.72 -3.73 20.48
C VAL A 358 4.23 -2.34 20.87
N ILE A 359 3.83 -2.16 22.14
CA ILE A 359 3.37 -0.85 22.65
C ILE A 359 4.52 0.16 22.63
N ALA A 360 5.70 -0.22 23.12
CA ALA A 360 6.89 0.63 23.14
C ALA A 360 7.29 1.05 21.72
N LEU A 361 7.32 0.11 20.76
CA LEU A 361 7.62 0.41 19.35
C LEU A 361 6.56 1.32 18.73
N ALA A 362 5.30 1.21 19.12
CA ALA A 362 4.26 2.12 18.67
C ALA A 362 4.49 3.54 19.20
N VAL A 363 4.80 3.71 20.49
CA VAL A 363 5.12 5.02 21.08
C VAL A 363 6.37 5.64 20.44
N ILE A 364 7.42 4.84 20.23
CA ILE A 364 8.65 5.27 19.54
C ILE A 364 8.33 5.73 18.12
N SER A 365 7.49 4.98 17.39
CA SER A 365 7.08 5.34 16.03
C SER A 365 6.34 6.67 15.98
N ILE A 366 5.41 6.90 16.91
CA ILE A 366 4.67 8.17 17.05
C ILE A 366 5.65 9.32 17.30
N GLY A 367 6.54 9.17 18.29
CA GLY A 367 7.54 10.20 18.63
C GLY A 367 8.50 10.49 17.47
N TYR A 368 9.02 9.44 16.83
CA TYR A 368 9.91 9.57 15.69
C TYR A 368 9.23 10.27 14.49
N ARG A 369 7.95 9.96 14.23
CA ARG A 369 7.19 10.67 13.19
C ARG A 369 6.88 12.11 13.55
N ALA A 370 6.61 12.42 14.82
CA ALA A 370 6.42 13.81 15.25
C ALA A 370 7.69 14.65 15.01
N VAL A 371 8.86 14.12 15.42
CA VAL A 371 10.16 14.78 15.19
C VAL A 371 10.49 14.91 13.71
N ALA A 372 10.25 13.86 12.92
CA ALA A 372 10.48 13.89 11.48
C ALA A 372 9.59 14.92 10.77
N ASN A 373 8.30 14.97 11.13
CA ASN A 373 7.36 15.95 10.58
C ASN A 373 7.76 17.38 10.91
N TYR A 374 8.25 17.64 12.11
CA TYR A 374 8.81 18.95 12.48
C TYR A 374 10.02 19.31 11.61
N GLY A 375 10.96 18.38 11.40
CA GLY A 375 12.08 18.56 10.49
C GLY A 375 11.64 18.84 9.04
N LEU A 376 10.53 18.23 8.62
CA LEU A 376 9.85 18.47 7.35
C LEU A 376 9.07 19.80 7.32
N MET A 377 8.87 20.52 8.40
CA MET A 377 8.22 21.83 8.35
C MET A 377 9.24 22.97 8.36
N VAL A 378 10.36 22.78 9.06
CA VAL A 378 11.35 23.84 9.30
C VAL A 378 12.44 23.91 8.23
N ARG A 379 12.79 22.79 7.57
CA ARG A 379 13.87 22.78 6.58
C ARG A 379 13.36 23.16 5.18
N PRO A 380 14.02 24.08 4.45
CA PRO A 380 13.71 24.33 3.03
C PRO A 380 13.77 23.03 2.21
N ARG A 381 13.02 22.91 1.11
CA ARG A 381 13.24 21.77 0.20
C ARG A 381 14.64 21.92 -0.40
N SER A 382 15.30 20.80 -0.69
CA SER A 382 16.60 20.84 -1.39
C SER A 382 16.52 21.52 -2.76
N SER A 383 15.33 21.53 -3.39
CA SER A 383 15.01 22.29 -4.61
C SER A 383 14.91 23.80 -4.40
N ASP A 384 14.69 24.24 -3.17
CA ASP A 384 14.51 25.66 -2.79
C ASP A 384 15.82 26.26 -2.28
N LEU A 385 16.84 25.43 -2.04
CA LEU A 385 18.20 25.89 -1.77
C LEU A 385 18.80 26.40 -3.09
N PRO A 386 19.43 27.58 -3.10
CA PRO A 386 20.14 28.03 -4.29
C PRO A 386 21.15 26.94 -4.66
N VAL A 387 21.07 26.46 -5.91
CA VAL A 387 22.07 25.54 -6.45
C VAL A 387 23.42 26.23 -6.27
N GLN A 388 24.23 25.78 -5.32
CA GLN A 388 25.64 26.07 -5.35
C GLN A 388 26.15 25.35 -6.61
N LEU A 389 26.19 26.11 -7.70
CA LEU A 389 26.98 25.78 -8.87
C LEU A 389 28.42 25.65 -8.36
N ASP A 390 28.83 24.41 -8.10
CA ASP A 390 30.22 24.07 -7.85
C ASP A 390 30.99 24.24 -9.18
N LEU A 391 31.19 25.50 -9.56
CA LEU A 391 32.14 25.94 -10.57
C LEU A 391 33.50 26.04 -9.87
N GLY A 392 34.09 24.89 -9.52
CA GLY A 392 35.14 24.87 -8.51
C GLY A 392 36.15 23.73 -8.57
N ARG A 393 36.89 23.63 -9.70
CA ARG A 393 38.21 22.96 -9.85
C ARG A 393 38.22 21.43 -9.87
N LYS A 394 38.18 20.89 -11.10
CA LYS A 394 39.12 19.84 -11.49
C LYS A 394 40.37 20.52 -12.05
N THR A 395 41.46 20.47 -11.31
CA THR A 395 42.83 20.49 -11.83
C THR A 395 43.54 19.30 -11.24
#